data_AF-A0A453GG97-F1
#
_entry.id   AF-A0A453GG97-F1
#
_cell.length_a   1.000
_cell.length_b   1.000
_cell.length_c   1.000
_cell.angle_alpha   90.00
_cell.angle_beta   90.00
_cell.angle_gamma   90.00
#
_symmetry.space_group_name_H-M   'P 1'
#
loop_
_entity.id
_entity.type
_entity.pdbx_description
1 polymer ?
#
loop_
_entity_poly.entity_id
_entity_poly.type
_entity_poly.pdbx_seq_one_letter_code
_entity_poly.pdbx_strand_id
1 'polypeptide(L)'
;MNYRSFKDDVVVVMKRKLPLIGVRTWSDIHPTIHRLIIADMIDRWDLEDTPETEEKVLKIAKEQYRGWRSTLSSTYKAYKTDAARLANLPEDLQPEEWEWMIEYFGTDSKFPDRSQKNANITVRNRRQNT
;
A
#
# COMPACT_ATOMS: atom_id res chain seq x y z
N MET A 1 -13.13 -7.74 24.45
CA MET A 1 -12.07 -6.83 23.96
C MET A 1 -11.54 -7.40 22.66
N ASN A 2 -11.75 -6.73 21.53
CA ASN A 2 -11.04 -7.08 20.30
C ASN A 2 -9.63 -6.50 20.43
N TYR A 3 -8.68 -7.31 20.88
CA TYR A 3 -7.27 -6.93 20.88
C TYR A 3 -6.83 -6.84 19.42
N ARG A 4 -6.76 -5.61 18.88
CA ARG A 4 -6.09 -5.38 17.60
C ARG A 4 -4.61 -5.62 17.80
N SER A 5 -3.99 -6.33 16.87
CA SER A 5 -2.54 -6.56 16.95
C SER A 5 -1.79 -5.26 16.63
N PHE A 6 -0.52 -5.17 17.06
CA PHE A 6 0.36 -4.06 16.72
C PHE A 6 0.36 -3.75 15.21
N LYS A 7 0.36 -4.78 14.38
CA LYS A 7 0.33 -4.63 12.92
C LYS A 7 -0.99 -4.05 12.42
N ASP A 8 -2.12 -4.45 13.00
CA ASP A 8 -3.43 -3.93 12.61
C ASP A 8 -3.55 -2.43 12.90
N ASP A 9 -2.99 -1.98 14.02
CA ASP A 9 -2.95 -0.55 14.34
C ASP A 9 -2.03 0.23 13.41
N VAL A 10 -0.86 -0.31 13.05
CA VAL A 10 0.00 0.31 12.02
C VAL A 10 -0.80 0.50 10.73
N VAL A 11 -1.58 -0.49 10.29
CA VAL A 11 -2.41 -0.39 9.08
C VAL A 11 -3.46 0.71 9.21
N VAL A 12 -4.18 0.75 10.32
CA VAL A 12 -5.24 1.74 10.56
C VAL A 12 -4.67 3.15 10.57
N VAL A 13 -3.58 3.37 11.31
CA VAL A 13 -2.91 4.67 11.39
C VAL A 13 -2.36 5.08 10.03
N MET A 14 -1.72 4.15 9.33
CA MET A 14 -1.16 4.38 8.00
C MET A 14 -2.25 4.81 7.00
N LYS A 15 -3.34 4.04 6.87
CA LYS A 15 -4.43 4.37 5.94
C LYS A 15 -5.10 5.70 6.26
N ARG A 16 -5.24 6.03 7.55
CA ARG A 16 -5.83 7.29 8.00
C ARG A 16 -4.95 8.51 7.68
N LYS A 17 -3.63 8.36 7.70
CA LYS A 17 -2.69 9.50 7.57
C LYS A 17 -2.09 9.65 6.18
N LEU A 18 -2.09 8.60 5.36
CA LEU A 18 -1.51 8.65 4.01
C LEU A 18 -2.50 9.24 3.01
N PRO A 19 -2.16 10.35 2.33
CA PRO A 19 -2.91 10.77 1.16
C PRO A 19 -2.65 9.78 0.02
N LEU A 20 -3.70 9.23 -0.59
CA LEU A 20 -3.54 8.48 -1.83
C LEU A 20 -3.43 9.38 -3.05
N ILE A 21 -4.16 10.50 -3.04
CA ILE A 21 -4.14 11.51 -4.09
C ILE A 21 -2.72 12.09 -4.20
N GLY A 22 -2.16 12.04 -5.40
CA GLY A 22 -0.83 12.59 -5.71
C GLY A 22 0.35 11.71 -5.29
N VAL A 23 0.14 10.60 -4.58
CA VAL A 23 1.21 9.69 -4.14
C VAL A 23 1.29 8.50 -5.10
N ARG A 24 2.42 8.30 -5.78
CA ARG A 24 2.60 7.16 -6.72
C ARG A 24 3.35 6.00 -6.07
N THR A 25 4.35 6.33 -5.25
CA THR A 25 5.24 5.38 -4.59
C THR A 25 5.43 5.74 -3.12
N TRP A 26 5.92 4.78 -2.32
CA TRP A 26 6.22 5.02 -0.90
C TRP A 26 7.21 6.18 -0.69
N SER A 27 8.13 6.39 -1.64
CA SER A 27 9.13 7.45 -1.55
C SER A 27 8.55 8.84 -1.82
N ASP A 28 7.36 8.95 -2.43
CA ASP A 28 6.69 10.23 -2.71
C ASP A 28 5.96 10.77 -1.47
N ILE A 29 5.81 9.94 -0.42
CA ILE A 29 5.15 10.31 0.82
C ILE A 29 6.00 11.34 1.55
N HIS A 30 5.39 12.49 1.87
CA HIS A 30 6.08 13.56 2.58
C HIS A 30 6.62 13.06 3.94
N PRO A 31 7.89 13.33 4.32
CA PRO A 31 8.48 12.82 5.56
C PRO A 31 7.68 13.12 6.83
N THR A 32 6.95 14.23 6.86
CA THR A 32 6.02 14.56 7.96
C THR A 32 5.00 13.47 8.22
N ILE A 33 4.47 12.82 7.17
CA ILE A 33 3.48 11.75 7.33
C ILE A 33 4.11 10.51 7.97
N HIS A 34 5.35 10.15 7.60
CA HIS A 34 6.10 9.09 8.27
C HIS A 34 6.26 9.36 9.77
N ARG A 35 6.66 10.59 10.14
CA ARG A 35 6.78 11.00 11.54
C ARG A 35 5.46 10.93 12.29
N LEU A 36 4.35 11.33 11.65
CA LEU A 36 3.03 11.25 12.26
C LEU A 36 2.57 9.80 12.48
N ILE A 37 2.94 8.86 11.61
CA ILE A 37 2.64 7.43 11.82
C ILE A 37 3.47 6.91 13.00
N ILE A 38 4.76 7.21 13.04
CA ILE A 38 5.67 6.83 14.13
C ILE A 38 5.15 7.34 15.48
N ALA A 39 4.85 8.64 15.58
CA ALA A 39 4.40 9.26 16.82
C ALA A 39 3.09 8.65 17.35
N ASP A 40 2.13 8.32 16.47
CA ASP A 40 0.87 7.66 16.86
C ASP A 40 1.12 6.26 17.42
N MET A 41 2.07 5.53 16.82
CA MET A 41 2.40 4.16 17.22
C MET A 41 3.18 4.13 18.54
N ILE A 42 4.10 5.08 18.73
CA ILE A 42 4.84 5.26 19.99
C ILE A 42 3.87 5.54 21.14
N ASP A 43 2.99 6.54 20.96
CA ASP A 43 2.01 6.94 21.98
C ASP A 43 1.03 5.81 22.32
N ARG A 44 0.49 5.12 21.30
CA ARG A 44 -0.52 4.08 21.50
C ARG A 44 0.02 2.82 22.18
N TRP A 45 1.28 2.47 21.92
CA TRP A 45 1.88 1.22 22.39
C TRP A 45 2.93 1.43 23.50
N ASP A 46 3.07 2.65 24.01
CA ASP A 46 4.04 3.03 25.04
C ASP A 46 5.46 2.56 24.68
N LEU A 47 5.88 2.86 23.45
CA LEU A 47 7.19 2.46 22.93
C LEU A 47 8.24 3.53 23.21
N GLU A 48 9.50 3.12 23.26
CA GLU A 48 10.61 4.07 23.33
C GLU A 48 10.82 4.75 21.98
N ASP A 49 10.98 6.08 22.00
CA ASP A 49 11.27 6.91 20.82
C ASP A 49 12.75 6.77 20.42
N THR A 50 13.03 5.66 19.73
CA THR A 50 14.35 5.30 19.27
C THR A 50 14.35 5.08 17.76
N PRO A 51 15.50 5.27 17.08
CA PRO A 51 15.63 4.97 15.65
C PRO A 51 15.22 3.53 15.28
N GLU A 52 15.42 2.55 16.18
CA GLU A 52 15.01 1.16 15.97
C GLU A 52 13.47 1.01 15.97
N THR A 53 12.79 1.68 16.90
CA THR A 53 11.31 1.73 16.92
C THR A 53 10.78 2.39 15.65
N GLU A 54 11.36 3.52 15.24
CA GLU A 54 10.97 4.21 14.01
C GLU A 54 11.09 3.29 12.78
N GLU A 55 12.25 2.64 12.63
CA GLU A 55 12.52 1.75 11.49
C GLU A 55 11.52 0.58 11.46
N LYS A 56 11.25 -0.03 12.60
CA LYS A 56 10.31 -1.15 12.71
C LYS A 56 8.89 -0.75 12.31
N VAL A 57 8.40 0.40 12.79
CA VAL A 57 7.08 0.93 12.44
C VAL A 57 6.99 1.23 10.95
N LEU A 58 7.98 1.94 10.39
CA LEU A 58 7.99 2.30 8.97
C LEU A 58 8.13 1.08 8.06
N LYS A 59 8.90 0.06 8.47
CA LYS A 59 9.03 -1.19 7.71
C LYS A 59 7.68 -1.89 7.58
N ILE A 60 6.94 -2.02 8.67
CA ILE A 60 5.60 -2.63 8.66
C ILE A 60 4.65 -1.78 7.83
N ALA A 61 4.62 -0.47 8.02
CA ALA A 61 3.77 0.43 7.25
C ALA A 61 4.06 0.32 5.74
N LYS A 62 5.33 0.28 5.34
CA LYS A 62 5.74 0.11 3.94
C LYS A 62 5.29 -1.21 3.34
N GLU A 63 5.43 -2.31 4.07
CA GLU A 63 4.96 -3.63 3.64
C GLU A 63 3.44 -3.63 3.43
N GLN A 64 2.69 -3.07 4.38
CA GLN A 64 1.24 -2.97 4.32
C GLN A 64 0.76 -2.05 3.20
N TYR A 65 1.42 -0.91 2.98
CA TYR A 65 1.14 0.00 1.87
C TYR A 65 1.32 -0.69 0.51
N ARG A 66 2.37 -1.49 0.34
CA ARG A 66 2.61 -2.25 -0.89
C ARG A 66 1.53 -3.30 -1.13
N GLY A 67 1.13 -4.02 -0.07
CA GLY A 67 0.02 -4.96 -0.13
C GLY A 67 -1.28 -4.28 -0.53
N TRP A 68 -1.60 -3.16 0.12
CA TRP A 68 -2.78 -2.35 -0.17
C TRP A 68 -2.82 -1.87 -1.63
N ARG A 69 -1.72 -1.29 -2.13
CA ARG A 69 -1.59 -0.89 -3.55
C ARG A 69 -1.77 -2.06 -4.51
N SER A 70 -1.30 -3.25 -4.15
CA SER A 70 -1.49 -4.46 -4.95
C SER A 70 -2.97 -4.86 -5.02
N THR A 71 -3.68 -4.82 -3.90
CA THR A 71 -5.13 -5.10 -3.86
C THR A 71 -5.91 -4.12 -4.73
N LEU A 72 -5.62 -2.82 -4.62
CA LEU A 72 -6.29 -1.78 -5.40
C LEU A 72 -6.03 -1.93 -6.91
N SER A 73 -4.81 -2.31 -7.29
CA SER A 73 -4.49 -2.64 -8.69
C SER A 73 -5.26 -3.86 -9.19
N SER A 74 -5.43 -4.90 -8.36
CA SER A 74 -6.24 -6.07 -8.71
C SER A 74 -7.72 -5.70 -8.88
N THR A 75 -8.29 -4.89 -7.98
CA THR A 75 -9.66 -4.38 -8.11
C THR A 75 -9.83 -3.59 -9.41
N TYR A 76 -8.91 -2.70 -9.72
CA TYR A 76 -8.92 -1.94 -10.99
C TYR A 76 -8.92 -2.87 -12.22
N LYS A 77 -8.05 -3.89 -12.22
CA LYS A 77 -7.92 -4.85 -13.33
C LYS A 77 -9.11 -5.80 -13.47
N ALA A 78 -9.92 -5.99 -12.43
CA ALA A 78 -11.10 -6.85 -12.47
C ALA A 78 -12.20 -6.31 -13.40
N TYR A 79 -12.19 -4.99 -13.69
CA TYR A 79 -13.20 -4.33 -14.51
C TYR A 79 -12.58 -3.65 -15.74
N LYS A 80 -13.31 -3.71 -16.86
CA LYS A 80 -12.86 -3.19 -18.15
C LYS A 80 -13.17 -1.70 -18.37
N THR A 81 -14.24 -1.20 -17.75
CA THR A 81 -14.73 0.17 -17.95
C THR A 81 -14.62 0.97 -16.65
N ASP A 82 -14.38 2.27 -16.77
CA ASP A 82 -14.27 3.15 -15.59
C ASP A 82 -15.59 3.23 -14.82
N ALA A 83 -16.74 3.21 -15.50
CA ALA A 83 -18.04 3.13 -14.86
C ALA A 83 -18.19 1.88 -13.95
N ALA A 84 -17.68 0.72 -14.40
CA ALA A 84 -17.70 -0.49 -13.58
C ALA A 84 -16.70 -0.42 -12.43
N ARG A 85 -15.54 0.23 -12.62
CA ARG A 85 -14.56 0.46 -11.54
C ARG A 85 -15.13 1.37 -10.46
N LEU A 86 -15.75 2.49 -10.84
CA LEU A 86 -16.39 3.43 -9.91
C LEU A 86 -17.53 2.78 -9.11
N ALA A 87 -18.32 1.91 -9.76
CA ALA A 87 -19.36 1.14 -9.09
C ALA A 87 -18.82 0.11 -8.06
N ASN A 88 -17.53 -0.23 -8.13
CA ASN A 88 -16.86 -1.17 -7.23
C ASN A 88 -15.79 -0.46 -6.39
N LEU A 89 -16.23 0.57 -5.67
CA LEU A 89 -15.43 1.32 -4.69
C LEU A 89 -14.97 0.39 -3.54
N PRO A 90 -13.64 0.29 -3.29
CA PRO A 90 -13.15 -0.39 -2.09
C PRO A 90 -13.66 0.27 -0.80
N GLU A 91 -14.10 -0.52 0.18
CA GLU A 91 -14.68 -0.05 1.45
C GLU A 91 -13.75 0.89 2.24
N ASP A 92 -12.45 0.74 2.04
CA ASP A 92 -11.41 1.47 2.74
C ASP A 92 -10.98 2.77 2.03
N LEU A 93 -11.70 3.21 1.00
CA LEU A 93 -11.41 4.44 0.22
C LEU A 93 -12.60 5.39 0.17
N GLN A 94 -12.29 6.68 0.07
CA GLN A 94 -13.26 7.68 -0.38
C GLN A 94 -13.41 7.65 -1.92
N PRO A 95 -14.57 8.07 -2.47
CA PRO A 95 -14.80 8.11 -3.91
C PRO A 95 -13.70 8.87 -4.68
N GLU A 96 -13.27 10.02 -4.17
CA GLU A 96 -12.27 10.89 -4.81
C GLU A 96 -10.89 10.22 -4.87
N GLU A 97 -10.53 9.46 -3.84
CA GLU A 97 -9.30 8.68 -3.83
C GLU A 97 -9.35 7.57 -4.86
N TRP A 98 -10.50 6.91 -4.99
CA TRP A 98 -10.67 5.83 -5.97
C TRP A 98 -10.71 6.34 -7.41
N GLU A 99 -11.38 7.47 -7.66
CA GLU A 99 -11.34 8.17 -8.94
C GLU A 99 -9.89 8.49 -9.36
N TRP A 100 -9.13 9.11 -8.46
CA TRP A 100 -7.72 9.40 -8.71
C TRP A 100 -6.90 8.13 -8.99
N MET A 101 -7.19 7.04 -8.30
CA MET A 101 -6.51 5.76 -8.52
C MET A 101 -6.86 5.09 -9.84
N ILE A 102 -8.11 5.21 -10.31
CA ILE A 102 -8.52 4.74 -11.64
C ILE A 102 -7.76 5.53 -12.71
N GLU A 103 -7.67 6.85 -12.59
CA GLU A 103 -6.88 7.70 -13.49
C GLU A 103 -5.40 7.30 -13.45
N TYR A 104 -4.85 7.14 -12.25
CA TYR A 104 -3.47 6.70 -12.05
C TYR A 104 -3.20 5.38 -12.76
N PHE A 105 -3.99 4.33 -12.52
CA PHE A 105 -3.78 3.04 -13.17
C PHE A 105 -4.07 3.03 -14.68
N GLY A 106 -4.96 3.90 -15.16
CA GLY A 106 -5.28 4.06 -16.59
C GLY A 106 -4.19 4.77 -17.38
N THR A 107 -3.58 5.79 -16.78
CA THR A 107 -2.45 6.53 -17.38
C THR A 107 -1.13 5.76 -17.28
N ASP A 108 -1.00 4.91 -16.26
CA ASP A 108 0.20 4.14 -15.96
C ASP A 108 0.29 2.80 -16.73
N SER A 109 -0.05 2.86 -18.03
CA SER A 109 0.25 1.82 -19.04
C SER A 109 1.74 1.43 -19.12
N LYS A 110 2.61 2.08 -18.33
CA LYS A 110 4.06 1.84 -18.21
C LYS A 110 4.47 0.83 -17.14
N PHE A 111 3.54 0.25 -16.37
CA PHE A 111 3.84 -0.90 -15.52
C PHE A 111 3.50 -2.20 -16.26
N PRO A 112 4.42 -2.77 -17.07
CA PRO A 112 4.25 -4.15 -17.51
C PRO A 112 4.15 -5.01 -16.25
N ASP A 113 3.14 -5.87 -16.25
CA ASP A 113 2.75 -6.70 -15.12
C ASP A 113 3.98 -7.33 -14.46
N ARG A 114 4.36 -6.85 -13.26
CA ARG A 114 5.53 -7.39 -12.53
C ARG A 114 5.33 -8.87 -12.19
N SER A 115 4.09 -9.37 -12.23
CA SER A 115 3.77 -10.80 -12.15
C SER A 115 4.45 -11.60 -13.26
N GLN A 116 4.50 -11.08 -14.50
CA GLN A 116 5.22 -11.74 -15.60
C GLN A 116 6.73 -11.78 -15.35
N LYS A 117 7.31 -10.74 -14.73
CA LYS A 117 8.75 -10.72 -14.39
C LYS A 117 9.10 -11.74 -13.29
N ASN A 118 8.28 -11.88 -12.25
CA ASN A 118 8.50 -12.85 -11.19
C ASN A 118 8.26 -14.30 -11.66
N ALA A 119 7.24 -14.55 -12.48
CA ALA A 119 7.02 -15.85 -13.11
C ALA A 119 8.21 -16.27 -13.98
N ASN A 120 8.79 -15.33 -14.74
CA ASN A 120 9.97 -15.59 -15.55
C ASN A 120 11.23 -15.90 -14.72
N ILE A 121 11.38 -15.32 -13.52
CA ILE A 121 12.50 -15.64 -12.60
C ILE A 121 12.34 -17.06 -12.03
N THR A 122 11.13 -17.43 -11.61
CA THR A 122 10.84 -18.80 -11.12
C THR A 122 11.04 -19.86 -12.21
N VAL A 123 10.63 -19.56 -13.46
CA VAL A 123 10.80 -20.49 -14.59
C VAL A 123 12.27 -20.59 -15.02
N ARG A 124 13.06 -19.51 -14.97
CA ARG A 124 14.50 -19.55 -15.30
C ARG A 124 15.30 -20.40 -14.31
N ASN A 125 15.02 -20.29 -13.01
CA ASN A 125 15.75 -21.05 -11.98
C ASN A 125 15.46 -22.56 -12.02
N ARG A 126 14.33 -22.99 -12.61
CA ARG A 126 14.03 -24.41 -12.83
C ARG A 126 14.77 -25.03 -14.02
N ARG A 127 15.24 -24.23 -14.99
CA ARG A 127 15.92 -24.73 -16.20
C ARG A 127 17.45 -24.85 -16.07
N GLN A 128 18.04 -24.37 -14.97
CA GLN A 128 19.48 -24.47 -14.73
C GLN A 128 19.86 -25.57 -13.71
N ASN A 129 18.88 -26.34 -13.21
CA ASN A 129 19.06 -27.43 -12.24
C ASN A 129 18.65 -28.80 -12.81
N THR A 130 18.69 -28.96 -14.14
CA THR A 130 18.49 -30.22 -14.87
C THR A 130 19.58 -30.34 -15.92
#